data_AF-A0A3C1GFY6-F1
#
_entry.id   AF-A0A3C1GFY6-F1
#
_cell.length_a   1.000
_cell.length_b   1.000
_cell.length_c   1.000
_cell.angle_alpha   90.00
_cell.angle_beta   90.00
_cell.angle_gamma   90.00
#
_symmetry.space_group_name_H-M   'P 1'
#
loop_
_entity.id
_entity.type
_entity.pdbx_description
1 polymer ?
#
loop_
_entity_poly.entity_id
_entity_poly.type
_entity_poly.pdbx_seq_one_letter_code
_entity_poly.pdbx_strand_id
1 'polypeptide(L)'
;MAEGQQQDARALLMESLWSDPEIRPEMERLIKKKHPQAPIPGYDARVEADKALVAIRKEREEWEKERATERGQKSLETARRQIQDDPTLRIRDDEIAAVEQLMEDEVIGTHTAAAKLYRASQQVGGGRGSTVMEIPGLQGGGGKEFDWLAPGIKDDTVLQQATRQRAHEILDDFRKGHGERWM
;
A
#
# COMPACT_ATOMS: atom_id res chain seq x y z
N MET A 1 48.45 18.51 -63.33
CA MET A 1 48.36 17.03 -63.36
C MET A 1 47.92 16.40 -62.03
N ALA A 2 47.99 17.08 -60.87
CA ALA A 2 47.63 16.49 -59.57
C ALA A 2 46.11 16.50 -59.26
N GLU A 3 45.32 17.38 -59.86
CA GLU A 3 43.89 17.55 -59.52
C GLU A 3 43.00 16.42 -60.05
N GLY A 4 43.31 15.83 -61.22
CA GLY A 4 42.56 14.70 -61.78
C GLY A 4 42.68 13.43 -60.96
N GLN A 5 43.90 13.07 -60.54
CA GLN A 5 44.14 11.90 -59.68
C GLN A 5 43.52 12.03 -58.28
N GLN A 6 43.42 13.26 -57.74
CA GLN A 6 42.76 13.50 -56.46
C GLN A 6 41.23 13.45 -56.55
N GLN A 7 40.63 13.87 -57.67
CA GLN A 7 39.20 13.73 -57.90
C GLN A 7 38.80 12.25 -58.04
N ASP A 8 39.62 11.45 -58.73
CA ASP A 8 39.41 10.02 -58.86
C ASP A 8 39.49 9.29 -57.51
N ALA A 9 40.48 9.62 -56.67
CA ALA A 9 40.60 9.02 -55.33
C ALA A 9 39.39 9.32 -54.42
N ARG A 10 38.83 10.52 -54.49
CA ARG A 10 37.61 10.89 -53.74
C ARG A 10 36.39 10.18 -54.28
N ALA A 11 36.24 10.08 -55.60
CA ALA A 11 35.13 9.37 -56.22
C ALA A 11 35.15 7.88 -55.86
N LEU A 12 36.32 7.24 -55.94
CA LEU A 12 36.52 5.83 -55.56
C LEU A 12 36.22 5.57 -54.08
N LEU A 13 36.64 6.48 -53.20
CA LEU A 13 36.30 6.39 -51.78
C LEU A 13 34.78 6.49 -51.57
N MET A 14 34.12 7.47 -52.19
CA MET A 14 32.67 7.65 -52.06
C MET A 14 31.89 6.43 -52.60
N GLU A 15 32.35 5.83 -53.69
CA GLU A 15 31.77 4.60 -54.24
C GLU A 15 31.95 3.41 -53.27
N SER A 16 33.15 3.25 -52.69
CA SER A 16 33.40 2.22 -51.68
C SER A 16 32.52 2.38 -50.44
N LEU A 17 32.37 3.61 -49.94
CA LEU A 17 31.56 3.92 -48.75
C LEU A 17 30.05 3.79 -49.02
N TRP A 18 29.63 4.01 -50.27
CA TRP A 18 28.25 3.81 -50.69
C TRP A 18 27.90 2.32 -50.85
N SER A 19 28.86 1.51 -51.27
CA SER A 19 28.71 0.06 -51.41
C SER A 19 28.69 -0.68 -50.07
N ASP A 20 29.21 -0.06 -49.00
CA ASP A 20 29.22 -0.63 -47.66
C ASP A 20 27.84 -0.49 -46.98
N PRO A 21 27.16 -1.60 -46.63
CA PRO A 21 25.84 -1.58 -46.03
C PRO A 21 25.80 -0.95 -44.62
N GLU A 22 26.92 -0.91 -43.90
CA GLU A 22 27.00 -0.31 -42.56
C GLU A 22 27.13 1.21 -42.61
N ILE A 23 27.89 1.73 -43.59
CA ILE A 23 28.22 3.15 -43.72
C ILE A 23 27.19 3.91 -44.58
N ARG A 24 26.58 3.23 -45.54
CA ARG A 24 25.56 3.80 -46.44
C ARG A 24 24.44 4.58 -45.71
N PRO A 25 23.87 4.13 -44.58
CA PRO A 25 22.83 4.89 -43.88
C PRO A 25 23.31 6.23 -43.34
N GLU A 26 24.55 6.31 -42.87
CA GLU A 26 25.14 7.55 -42.37
C GLU A 26 25.41 8.52 -43.54
N MET A 27 25.88 7.98 -44.67
CA MET A 27 26.05 8.74 -45.91
C MET A 27 24.72 9.29 -46.41
N GLU A 28 23.68 8.47 -46.49
CA GLU A 28 22.33 8.88 -46.89
C GLU A 28 21.79 10.01 -45.97
N ARG A 29 22.02 9.92 -44.66
CA ARG A 29 21.69 10.97 -43.69
C ARG A 29 22.47 12.28 -43.93
N LEU A 30 23.76 12.18 -44.20
CA LEU A 30 24.62 13.34 -44.47
C LEU A 30 24.23 14.04 -45.79
N ILE A 31 23.90 13.26 -46.83
CA ILE A 31 23.41 13.79 -48.10
C ILE A 31 22.08 14.52 -47.89
N LYS A 32 21.11 13.94 -47.17
CA LYS A 32 19.83 14.61 -46.88
C LYS A 32 20.01 15.87 -46.03
N LYS A 33 20.97 15.89 -45.11
CA LYS A 33 21.31 17.09 -44.31
C LYS A 33 21.86 18.24 -45.17
N LYS A 34 22.65 17.93 -46.19
CA LYS A 34 23.23 18.94 -47.11
C LYS A 34 22.30 19.28 -48.27
N HIS A 35 21.51 18.32 -48.73
CA HIS A 35 20.56 18.43 -49.83
C HIS A 35 19.19 17.86 -49.40
N PRO A 36 18.37 18.66 -48.70
CA PRO A 36 17.09 18.18 -48.13
C PRO A 36 16.07 17.70 -49.17
N GLN A 37 16.16 18.18 -50.40
CA GLN A 37 15.23 17.80 -51.48
C GLN A 37 15.69 16.57 -52.28
N ALA A 38 16.88 16.03 -52.02
CA ALA A 38 17.35 14.84 -52.72
C ALA A 38 16.46 13.63 -52.37
N PRO A 39 15.88 12.92 -53.34
CA PRO A 39 15.11 11.71 -53.06
C PRO A 39 16.08 10.59 -52.65
N ILE A 40 16.07 10.20 -51.38
CA ILE A 40 16.92 9.12 -50.86
C ILE A 40 15.98 8.06 -50.27
N PRO A 41 15.54 7.08 -51.08
CA PRO A 41 14.51 6.13 -50.65
C PRO A 41 14.88 5.34 -49.39
N GLY A 42 16.16 4.98 -49.22
CA GLY A 42 16.64 4.24 -48.05
C GLY A 42 16.48 5.03 -46.73
N TYR A 43 16.88 6.30 -46.74
CA TYR A 43 16.72 7.20 -45.60
C TYR A 43 15.25 7.54 -45.33
N ASP A 44 14.50 7.89 -46.37
CA ASP A 44 13.11 8.31 -46.23
C ASP A 44 12.23 7.16 -45.69
N ALA A 45 12.47 5.92 -46.13
CA ALA A 45 11.81 4.72 -45.60
C ALA A 45 12.14 4.45 -44.13
N ARG A 46 13.40 4.66 -43.70
CA ARG A 46 13.81 4.48 -42.30
C ARG A 46 13.16 5.53 -41.39
N VAL A 47 13.14 6.78 -41.82
CA VAL A 47 12.50 7.87 -41.08
C VAL A 47 11.01 7.58 -40.88
N GLU A 48 10.32 7.10 -41.92
CA GLU A 48 8.90 6.77 -41.81
C GLU A 48 8.65 5.54 -40.93
N ALA A 49 9.51 4.52 -41.03
CA ALA A 49 9.46 3.36 -40.12
C ALA A 49 9.69 3.77 -38.66
N ASP A 50 10.68 4.63 -38.39
CA ASP A 50 10.97 5.13 -37.05
C ASP A 50 9.80 5.93 -36.48
N LYS A 51 9.17 6.80 -37.29
CA LYS A 51 7.96 7.52 -36.88
C LYS A 51 6.82 6.55 -36.55
N ALA A 52 6.59 5.55 -37.39
CA ALA A 52 5.56 4.54 -37.16
C ALA A 52 5.83 3.76 -35.87
N LEU A 53 7.08 3.36 -35.61
CA LEU A 53 7.48 2.68 -34.38
C LEU A 53 7.28 3.57 -33.14
N VAL A 54 7.59 4.87 -33.23
CA VAL A 54 7.34 5.81 -32.14
C VAL A 54 5.85 5.99 -31.88
N ALA A 55 5.02 6.08 -32.92
CA ALA A 55 3.57 6.15 -32.77
C ALA A 55 3.01 4.90 -32.11
N ILE A 56 3.40 3.71 -32.58
CA ILE A 56 2.99 2.42 -32.00
C ILE A 56 3.43 2.29 -30.53
N ARG A 57 4.64 2.77 -30.18
CA ARG A 57 5.10 2.76 -28.78
C ARG A 57 4.23 3.66 -27.90
N LYS A 58 3.92 4.87 -28.35
CA LYS A 58 3.04 5.79 -27.61
C LYS A 58 1.65 5.20 -27.40
N GLU A 59 1.05 4.63 -28.44
CA GLU A 59 -0.22 3.94 -28.32
C GLU A 59 -0.11 2.80 -27.31
N ARG A 60 0.90 1.93 -27.40
CA ARG A 60 1.07 0.85 -26.41
C ARG A 60 1.18 1.36 -24.97
N GLU A 61 1.92 2.44 -24.73
CA GLU A 61 2.04 3.04 -23.41
C GLU A 61 0.70 3.60 -22.90
N GLU A 62 -0.10 4.21 -23.77
CA GLU A 62 -1.44 4.69 -23.42
C GLU A 62 -2.38 3.54 -23.08
N TRP A 63 -2.41 2.50 -23.93
CA TRP A 63 -3.20 1.29 -23.70
C TRP A 63 -2.77 0.50 -22.45
N GLU A 64 -1.48 0.51 -22.10
CA GLU A 64 -0.99 -0.08 -20.86
C GLU A 64 -1.40 0.73 -19.64
N LYS A 65 -1.34 2.07 -19.71
CA LYS A 65 -1.82 2.95 -18.64
C LYS A 65 -3.31 2.78 -18.41
N GLU A 66 -4.12 2.78 -19.47
CA GLU A 66 -5.57 2.55 -19.37
C GLU A 66 -5.87 1.20 -18.73
N ARG A 67 -5.25 0.11 -19.21
CA ARG A 67 -5.44 -1.22 -18.61
C ARG A 67 -4.95 -1.31 -17.17
N ALA A 68 -3.87 -0.61 -16.81
CA ALA A 68 -3.40 -0.55 -15.42
C ALA A 68 -4.43 0.16 -14.53
N THR A 69 -5.00 1.27 -14.99
CA THR A 69 -6.06 1.98 -14.25
C THR A 69 -7.33 1.13 -14.11
N GLU A 70 -7.75 0.45 -15.18
CA GLU A 70 -8.93 -0.43 -15.17
C GLU A 70 -8.73 -1.63 -14.22
N ARG A 71 -7.54 -2.25 -14.25
CA ARG A 71 -7.19 -3.32 -13.30
C ARG A 71 -7.15 -2.83 -11.87
N GLY A 72 -6.61 -1.64 -11.63
CA GLY A 72 -6.59 -0.99 -10.32
C GLY A 72 -8.02 -0.78 -9.79
N GLN A 73 -8.89 -0.18 -10.59
CA GLN A 73 -10.29 0.05 -10.24
C GLN A 73 -11.04 -1.25 -9.96
N LYS A 74 -10.90 -2.27 -10.83
CA LYS A 74 -11.52 -3.59 -10.60
C LYS A 74 -11.01 -4.27 -9.34
N SER A 75 -9.70 -4.15 -9.05
CA SER A 75 -9.13 -4.73 -7.83
C SER A 75 -9.65 -4.05 -6.57
N LEU A 76 -9.81 -2.71 -6.59
CA LEU A 76 -10.43 -1.94 -5.51
C LEU A 76 -11.89 -2.32 -5.32
N GLU A 77 -12.67 -2.37 -6.41
CA GLU A 77 -14.08 -2.76 -6.35
C GLU A 77 -14.25 -4.19 -5.79
N THR A 78 -13.39 -5.12 -6.24
CA THR A 78 -13.38 -6.49 -5.71
C THR A 78 -13.06 -6.52 -4.22
N ALA A 79 -12.08 -5.72 -3.76
CA ALA A 79 -11.70 -5.65 -2.36
C ALA A 79 -12.82 -5.03 -1.49
N ARG A 80 -13.49 -3.97 -1.97
CA ARG A 80 -14.67 -3.38 -1.33
C ARG A 80 -15.81 -4.38 -1.23
N ARG A 81 -16.07 -5.13 -2.30
CA ARG A 81 -17.09 -6.17 -2.30
C ARG A 81 -16.77 -7.31 -1.34
N GLN A 82 -15.51 -7.72 -1.23
CA GLN A 82 -15.09 -8.75 -0.29
C GLN A 82 -15.37 -8.38 1.17
N ILE A 83 -15.20 -7.11 1.56
CA ILE A 83 -15.49 -6.67 2.94
C ILE A 83 -16.99 -6.48 3.20
N GLN A 84 -17.78 -6.14 2.18
CA GLN A 84 -19.24 -6.05 2.26
C GLN A 84 -19.89 -7.43 2.36
N ASP A 85 -19.42 -8.38 1.53
CA ASP A 85 -19.96 -9.74 1.45
C ASP A 85 -19.55 -10.60 2.67
N ASP A 86 -18.56 -10.16 3.47
CA ASP A 86 -18.16 -10.87 4.69
C ASP A 86 -19.20 -10.68 5.82
N PRO A 87 -19.95 -11.74 6.19
CA PRO A 87 -21.01 -11.65 7.18
C PRO A 87 -20.50 -11.41 8.61
N THR A 88 -19.20 -11.56 8.86
CA THR A 88 -18.57 -11.30 10.16
C THR A 88 -18.23 -9.83 10.36
N LEU A 89 -17.88 -9.14 9.26
CA LEU A 89 -17.51 -7.73 9.29
C LEU A 89 -18.74 -6.82 9.17
N ARG A 90 -19.77 -7.23 8.42
CA ARG A 90 -21.04 -6.49 8.26
C ARG A 90 -20.85 -5.01 7.91
N ILE A 91 -19.79 -4.65 7.18
CA ILE A 91 -19.47 -3.26 6.82
C ILE A 91 -20.57 -2.70 5.91
N ARG A 92 -21.10 -1.52 6.25
CA ARG A 92 -22.08 -0.82 5.43
C ARG A 92 -21.39 0.10 4.41
N ASP A 93 -22.09 0.46 3.34
CA ASP A 93 -21.55 1.29 2.25
C ASP A 93 -21.04 2.66 2.73
N ASP A 94 -21.69 3.24 3.73
CA ASP A 94 -21.31 4.51 4.36
C ASP A 94 -20.01 4.40 5.18
N GLU A 95 -19.61 3.21 5.59
CA GLU A 95 -18.42 2.97 6.42
C GLU A 95 -17.17 2.64 5.60
N ILE A 96 -17.30 2.35 4.31
CA ILE A 96 -16.17 1.98 3.44
C ILE A 96 -15.15 3.12 3.35
N ALA A 97 -15.61 4.36 3.23
CA ALA A 97 -14.73 5.53 3.20
C ALA A 97 -13.91 5.66 4.50
N ALA A 98 -14.51 5.35 5.66
CA ALA A 98 -13.82 5.37 6.94
C ALA A 98 -12.80 4.23 7.06
N VAL A 99 -13.09 3.06 6.50
CA VAL A 99 -12.15 1.94 6.43
C VAL A 99 -10.95 2.26 5.53
N GLU A 100 -11.17 2.89 4.38
CA GLU A 100 -10.10 3.31 3.47
C GLU A 100 -9.23 4.40 4.08
N GLN A 101 -9.83 5.36 4.79
CA GLN A 101 -9.08 6.35 5.54
C GLN A 101 -8.22 5.71 6.64
N LEU A 102 -8.76 4.71 7.35
CA LEU A 102 -7.99 3.93 8.33
C LEU A 102 -6.83 3.15 7.68
N MET A 103 -6.98 2.70 6.44
CA MET A 103 -5.88 2.06 5.70
C MET A 103 -4.74 3.03 5.42
N GLU A 104 -5.05 4.28 5.05
CA GLU A 104 -4.06 5.32 4.80
C GLU A 104 -3.37 5.75 6.10
N ASP A 105 -4.16 5.99 7.16
CA ASP A 105 -3.67 6.48 8.45
C ASP A 105 -2.77 5.45 9.16
N GLU A 106 -3.15 4.17 9.14
CA GLU A 106 -2.40 3.09 9.80
C GLU A 106 -1.51 2.26 8.86
N VAL A 107 -1.40 2.65 7.59
CA VAL A 107 -0.58 1.99 6.55
C VAL A 107 -0.93 0.49 6.43
N ILE A 108 -2.22 0.18 6.39
CA ILE A 108 -2.73 -1.19 6.30
C ILE A 108 -2.86 -1.59 4.83
N GLY A 109 -2.13 -2.63 4.43
CA GLY A 109 -2.07 -3.07 3.03
C GLY A 109 -3.31 -3.79 2.48
N THR A 110 -4.29 -4.14 3.33
CA THR A 110 -5.48 -4.90 2.90
C THR A 110 -6.78 -4.35 3.49
N HIS A 111 -7.82 -4.27 2.63
CA HIS A 111 -9.16 -3.80 3.03
C HIS A 111 -9.78 -4.66 4.12
N THR A 112 -9.50 -5.97 4.12
CA THR A 112 -10.02 -6.91 5.13
C THR A 112 -9.40 -6.69 6.51
N ALA A 113 -8.09 -6.40 6.60
CA ALA A 113 -7.44 -6.10 7.87
C ALA A 113 -7.93 -4.77 8.44
N ALA A 114 -8.06 -3.74 7.59
CA ALA A 114 -8.59 -2.46 8.01
C ALA A 114 -10.06 -2.54 8.43
N ALA A 115 -10.90 -3.30 7.71
CA ALA A 115 -12.29 -3.52 8.12
C ALA A 115 -12.40 -4.22 9.48
N LYS A 116 -11.54 -5.21 9.75
CA LYS A 116 -11.46 -5.87 11.07
C LYS A 116 -11.08 -4.88 12.16
N LEU A 117 -10.07 -4.06 11.91
CA LEU A 117 -9.63 -3.06 12.87
C LEU A 117 -10.70 -2.00 13.11
N TYR A 118 -11.33 -1.50 12.05
CA TYR A 118 -12.44 -0.55 12.14
C TYR A 118 -13.56 -1.12 13.02
N ARG A 119 -13.95 -2.38 12.82
CA ARG A 119 -14.94 -3.05 13.68
C ARG A 119 -14.48 -3.21 15.12
N ALA A 120 -13.23 -3.59 15.35
CA ALA A 120 -12.68 -3.67 16.69
C ALA A 120 -12.66 -2.30 17.38
N SER A 121 -12.28 -1.24 16.67
CA SER A 121 -12.25 0.13 17.19
C SER A 121 -13.64 0.63 17.59
N GLN A 122 -14.68 0.33 16.80
CA GLN A 122 -16.06 0.68 17.11
C GLN A 122 -16.61 -0.13 18.30
N GLN A 123 -16.22 -1.39 18.46
CA GLN A 123 -16.59 -2.18 19.64
C GLN A 123 -15.90 -1.69 20.92
N VAL A 124 -14.69 -1.17 20.83
CA VAL A 124 -13.95 -0.63 21.98
C VAL A 124 -14.41 0.80 22.32
N GLY A 125 -14.73 1.62 21.32
CA GLY A 125 -15.23 2.99 21.48
C GLY A 125 -16.72 3.07 21.84
N GLY A 126 -17.51 2.08 21.44
CA GLY A 126 -18.88 1.86 21.89
C GLY A 126 -18.92 1.33 23.31
N GLY A 127 -18.56 2.18 24.27
CA GLY A 127 -18.78 1.98 25.69
C GLY A 127 -18.68 0.53 26.17
N ARG A 128 -17.54 0.22 26.80
CA ARG A 128 -17.69 -0.15 28.21
C ARG A 128 -18.45 1.01 28.85
N GLY A 129 -19.79 0.97 28.75
CA GLY A 129 -20.64 1.59 29.74
C GLY A 129 -19.98 1.17 31.03
N SER A 130 -19.54 2.16 31.79
CA SER A 130 -19.10 1.92 33.14
C SER A 130 -20.29 1.27 33.82
N THR A 131 -20.41 -0.06 33.74
CA THR A 131 -20.96 -0.85 34.80
C THR A 131 -19.96 -0.62 35.93
N VAL A 132 -20.07 0.55 36.56
CA VAL A 132 -19.96 0.60 37.99
C VAL A 132 -21.00 -0.45 38.37
N MET A 133 -20.52 -1.68 38.57
CA MET A 133 -21.28 -2.68 39.28
C MET A 133 -21.54 -1.93 40.57
N GLU A 134 -22.75 -1.40 40.75
CA GLU A 134 -23.12 -0.75 42.00
C GLU A 134 -23.03 -1.86 43.03
N ILE A 135 -21.86 -1.95 43.67
CA ILE A 135 -21.62 -2.88 44.75
C ILE A 135 -22.60 -2.43 45.82
N PRO A 136 -23.55 -3.28 46.24
CA PRO A 136 -24.52 -2.93 47.28
C PRO A 136 -23.77 -2.36 48.49
N GLY A 137 -24.10 -1.12 48.86
CA GLY A 137 -23.46 -0.39 49.96
C GLY A 137 -22.35 0.61 49.61
N LEU A 138 -21.94 0.80 48.34
CA LEU A 138 -20.79 1.68 48.03
C LEU A 138 -21.11 3.13 47.62
N GLN A 139 -22.38 3.50 47.43
CA GLN A 139 -22.73 4.88 47.07
C GLN A 139 -24.20 5.23 47.40
N GLY A 140 -24.70 4.75 48.54
CA GLY A 140 -26.11 4.91 48.93
C GLY A 140 -27.11 4.05 48.13
N GLY A 141 -26.61 3.16 47.27
CA GLY A 141 -27.39 2.12 46.61
C GLY A 141 -27.53 0.88 47.50
N GLY A 142 -28.77 0.54 47.86
CA GLY A 142 -29.12 -0.54 48.79
C GLY A 142 -29.60 0.04 50.13
N GLY A 143 -30.77 -0.39 50.59
CA GLY A 143 -31.38 0.10 51.82
C GLY A 143 -30.52 -0.15 53.07
N LYS A 144 -31.01 0.31 54.24
CA LYS A 144 -30.34 0.25 55.56
C LYS A 144 -29.79 -1.12 55.97
N GLU A 145 -30.20 -2.18 55.28
CA GLU A 145 -29.72 -3.56 55.47
C GLU A 145 -28.27 -3.79 54.98
N PHE A 146 -27.69 -2.86 54.21
CA PHE A 146 -26.31 -2.94 53.70
C PHE A 146 -25.31 -2.01 54.43
N ASP A 147 -25.74 -1.26 55.45
CA ASP A 147 -24.89 -0.33 56.23
C ASP A 147 -23.73 -1.02 56.97
N TRP A 148 -23.82 -2.33 57.23
CA TRP A 148 -22.75 -3.10 57.89
C TRP A 148 -21.49 -3.25 57.02
N LEU A 149 -21.58 -2.98 55.70
CA LEU A 149 -20.44 -2.95 54.77
C LEU A 149 -19.68 -1.60 54.80
N ALA A 150 -20.28 -0.54 55.35
CA ALA A 150 -19.72 0.80 55.36
C ALA A 150 -18.55 1.07 56.36
N PRO A 151 -18.36 0.38 57.50
CA PRO A 151 -17.36 0.84 58.48
C PRO A 151 -15.90 0.55 58.10
N GLY A 152 -15.60 -0.04 56.94
CA GLY A 152 -14.23 -0.39 56.53
C GLY A 152 -13.61 0.51 55.46
N ILE A 153 -14.37 1.42 54.85
CA ILE A 153 -13.95 2.16 53.65
C ILE A 153 -13.43 3.55 54.02
N LYS A 154 -12.43 3.60 54.90
CA LYS A 154 -11.59 4.79 55.00
C LYS A 154 -10.11 4.56 54.73
N ASP A 155 -9.57 3.34 54.94
CA ASP A 155 -8.11 3.18 54.84
C ASP A 155 -7.54 1.91 54.18
N ASP A 156 -8.34 0.95 53.70
CA ASP A 156 -7.83 -0.05 52.75
C ASP A 156 -9.03 -0.81 52.20
N THR A 157 -9.23 -0.79 50.88
CA THR A 157 -10.36 -1.50 50.28
C THR A 157 -10.24 -3.01 50.54
N VAL A 158 -11.37 -3.71 50.74
CA VAL A 158 -11.40 -5.18 50.89
C VAL A 158 -10.72 -5.88 49.71
N LEU A 159 -10.80 -5.26 48.53
CA LEU A 159 -10.05 -5.69 47.35
C LEU A 159 -8.54 -5.57 47.56
N GLN A 160 -8.02 -4.45 48.08
CA GLN A 160 -6.61 -4.29 48.41
C GLN A 160 -6.14 -5.27 49.49
N GLN A 161 -6.96 -5.56 50.50
CA GLN A 161 -6.63 -6.57 51.52
C GLN A 161 -6.56 -7.97 50.92
N ALA A 162 -7.54 -8.36 50.11
CA ALA A 162 -7.54 -9.64 49.42
C ALA A 162 -6.38 -9.76 48.42
N THR A 163 -6.04 -8.69 47.71
CA THR A 163 -4.93 -8.66 46.75
C THR A 163 -3.58 -8.75 47.47
N ARG A 164 -3.41 -8.08 48.61
CA ARG A 164 -2.21 -8.21 49.45
C ARG A 164 -2.08 -9.61 50.05
N GLN A 165 -3.17 -10.18 50.58
CA GLN A 165 -3.16 -11.55 51.10
C GLN A 165 -2.77 -12.55 50.01
N ARG A 166 -3.36 -12.44 48.81
CA ARG A 166 -3.02 -13.26 47.65
C ARG A 166 -1.56 -13.09 47.22
N ALA A 167 -1.05 -11.86 47.21
CA ALA A 167 0.35 -11.58 46.88
C ALA A 167 1.31 -12.18 47.92
N HIS A 168 0.98 -12.13 49.21
CA HIS A 168 1.76 -12.75 50.26
C HIS A 168 1.75 -14.28 50.19
N GLU A 169 0.61 -14.90 49.86
CA GLU A 169 0.51 -16.35 49.63
C GLU A 169 1.40 -16.80 48.48
N ILE A 170 1.40 -16.07 47.36
CA ILE A 170 2.26 -16.37 46.22
C ILE A 170 3.73 -16.25 46.61
N LEU A 171 4.12 -15.17 47.29
CA LEU A 171 5.51 -14.96 47.71
C LEU A 171 5.98 -16.02 48.72
N ASP A 172 5.13 -16.45 49.65
CA ASP A 172 5.45 -17.52 50.59
C ASP A 172 5.54 -18.89 49.91
N ASP A 173 4.69 -19.17 48.91
CA ASP A 173 4.78 -20.38 48.10
C ASP A 173 6.09 -20.42 47.29
N PHE A 174 6.53 -19.29 46.72
CA PHE A 174 7.84 -19.18 46.07
C PHE A 174 8.99 -19.38 47.07
N ARG A 175 8.89 -18.84 48.29
CA ARG A 175 9.91 -18.95 49.33
C ARG A 175 10.05 -20.37 49.88
N LYS A 176 8.95 -21.15 49.87
CA LYS A 176 8.91 -22.57 50.27
C LYS A 176 9.26 -23.53 49.11
N GLY A 177 9.56 -23.02 47.92
CA GLY A 177 9.97 -23.82 46.76
C GLY A 177 8.80 -24.39 45.93
N HIS A 178 7.58 -23.91 46.14
CA HIS A 178 6.36 -24.36 45.43
C HIS A 178 5.88 -23.33 44.39
N GLY A 179 6.77 -22.50 43.85
CA GLY A 179 6.46 -21.45 42.89
C GLY A 179 5.91 -21.92 41.54
N GLU A 180 6.15 -23.19 41.17
CA GLU A 180 5.63 -23.80 39.93
C GLU A 180 4.10 -23.85 39.87
N ARG A 181 3.39 -23.75 41.00
CA ARG A 181 1.92 -23.73 41.03
C ARG A 181 1.32 -22.46 40.41
N TRP A 182 2.13 -21.42 40.20
CA TRP A 182 1.69 -20.08 39.79
C TRP A 182 2.27 -19.62 38.45
N MET A 183 3.02 -20.47 37.74
CA MET A 183 3.42 -20.29 36.33
C MET A 183 2.45 -21.05 35.41
#